data_AF-A0A066ZXI4-F1
#
_entry.id   AF-A0A066ZXI4-F1
#
_cell.length_a   1.000
_cell.length_b   1.000
_cell.length_c   1.000
_cell.angle_alpha   90.00
_cell.angle_beta   90.00
_cell.angle_gamma   90.00
#
_symmetry.space_group_name_H-M   'P 1'
#
loop_
_entity.id
_entity.type
_entity.pdbx_description
1 polymer ?
#
loop_
_entity_poly.entity_id
_entity_poly.type
_entity_poly.pdbx_seq_one_letter_code
_entity_poly.pdbx_strand_id
1 'polypeptide(L)'
;MKLILITYATILALGILSIVTKVHYFANIAGFIAAIGFMLVFFKDPSSKDDGNSEVAAKVATYKKYWYVVFATGLFFSLIFGTFWNSQMGGM
;
A
#
# COMPACT_ATOMS: atom_id res chain seq x y z
N MET A 1 7.73 6.11 11.11
CA MET A 1 7.07 4.81 11.36
C MET A 1 5.58 4.95 11.69
N LYS A 2 5.13 5.77 12.66
CA LYS A 2 3.70 5.88 13.04
C LYS A 2 2.73 6.07 11.85
N LEU A 3 3.07 6.94 10.90
CA LEU A 3 2.24 7.19 9.71
C LEU A 3 2.08 5.94 8.82
N ILE A 4 3.12 5.13 8.64
CA ILE A 4 3.02 3.92 7.81
C ILE A 4 2.11 2.87 8.44
N LEU A 5 2.14 2.77 9.77
CA LEU A 5 1.25 1.91 10.54
C LEU A 5 -0.20 2.35 10.42
N ILE A 6 -0.46 3.66 10.49
CA ILE A 6 -1.80 4.21 10.26
C ILE A 6 -2.25 3.90 8.84
N THR A 7 -1.41 4.17 7.82
CA THR A 7 -1.74 3.84 6.43
C THR A 7 -2.04 2.35 6.24
N TYR A 8 -1.24 1.48 6.84
CA TYR A 8 -1.44 0.05 6.78
C TYR A 8 -2.75 -0.39 7.45
N ALA A 9 -3.04 0.13 8.64
CA ALA A 9 -4.30 -0.13 9.34
C ALA A 9 -5.52 0.36 8.53
N THR A 10 -5.41 1.52 7.88
CA THR A 10 -6.46 2.03 6.98
C THR A 10 -6.67 1.11 5.79
N ILE A 11 -5.60 0.64 5.14
CA ILE A 11 -5.70 -0.32 4.02
C ILE A 11 -6.33 -1.63 4.46
N LEU A 12 -5.94 -2.17 5.62
CA LEU A 12 -6.56 -3.37 6.18
C LEU A 12 -8.04 -3.17 6.48
N ALA A 13 -8.40 -2.05 7.12
CA ALA A 13 -9.78 -1.74 7.45
C ALA A 13 -10.64 -1.62 6.18
N LEU A 14 -10.15 -0.93 5.15
CA LEU A 14 -10.83 -0.81 3.85
C LEU A 14 -10.98 -2.16 3.15
N GLY A 15 -9.93 -2.99 3.15
CA GLY A 15 -9.97 -4.34 2.58
C GLY A 15 -10.99 -5.24 3.29
N ILE A 16 -10.97 -5.27 4.62
CA ILE A 16 -11.92 -6.05 5.43
C ILE A 16 -13.36 -5.52 5.24
N LEU A 17 -13.56 -4.21 5.26
CA LEU A 17 -14.87 -3.61 5.00
C LEU A 17 -15.38 -3.98 3.60
N SER A 18 -14.51 -4.00 2.59
CA SER A 18 -14.87 -4.47 1.24
C SER A 18 -15.38 -5.92 1.25
N ILE A 19 -14.76 -6.79 2.06
CA ILE A 19 -15.17 -8.20 2.17
C ILE A 19 -16.53 -8.32 2.88
N VAL A 20 -16.71 -7.61 4.00
CA VAL A 20 -17.92 -7.71 4.84
C VAL A 20 -19.13 -7.05 4.17
N THR A 21 -18.95 -5.86 3.60
CA THR A 21 -20.04 -5.08 2.99
C THR A 21 -20.28 -5.43 1.52
N LYS A 22 -19.36 -6.19 0.90
CA LYS A 22 -19.30 -6.44 -0.55
C LYS A 22 -19.16 -5.16 -1.40
N VAL A 23 -18.81 -4.03 -0.79
CA VAL A 23 -18.59 -2.77 -1.52
C VAL A 23 -17.16 -2.76 -2.07
N HIS A 24 -17.00 -3.20 -3.31
CA HIS A 24 -15.71 -3.32 -4.01
C HIS A 24 -14.92 -2.02 -4.12
N TYR A 25 -15.59 -0.86 -4.04
CA TYR A 25 -14.92 0.44 -4.06
C TYR A 25 -13.94 0.61 -2.91
N PHE A 26 -14.17 0.00 -1.75
CA PHE A 26 -13.23 0.08 -0.63
C PHE A 26 -11.91 -0.63 -0.94
N ALA A 27 -11.96 -1.80 -1.59
CA ALA A 27 -10.77 -2.50 -2.05
C ALA A 27 -10.00 -1.72 -3.12
N ASN A 28 -10.70 -1.05 -4.04
CA ASN A 28 -10.05 -0.17 -5.03
C ASN A 28 -9.33 1.01 -4.37
N ILE A 29 -9.98 1.66 -3.39
CA ILE A 29 -9.38 2.79 -2.65
C ILE A 29 -8.14 2.31 -1.89
N ALA A 30 -8.18 1.12 -1.27
CA ALA A 30 -7.03 0.52 -0.60
C ALA A 30 -5.86 0.29 -1.58
N GLY A 31 -6.13 -0.22 -2.79
CA GLY A 31 -5.14 -0.37 -3.86
C GLY A 31 -4.58 0.97 -4.34
N PHE A 32 -5.43 1.98 -4.49
CA PHE A 32 -5.03 3.32 -4.91
C PHE A 32 -4.08 4.00 -3.92
N ILE A 33 -4.39 3.93 -2.62
CA ILE A 33 -3.52 4.46 -1.56
C ILE A 33 -2.17 3.74 -1.57
N ALA A 34 -2.18 2.41 -1.72
CA ALA A 34 -0.97 1.61 -1.85
C ALA A 34 -0.13 2.02 -3.07
N ALA A 35 -0.74 2.23 -4.24
CA ALA A 35 -0.05 2.62 -5.46
C ALA A 35 0.57 4.03 -5.36
N ILE A 36 -0.15 5.00 -4.79
CA ILE A 36 0.40 6.34 -4.52
C ILE A 36 1.59 6.24 -3.57
N GLY A 37 1.45 5.47 -2.49
CA GLY A 37 2.51 5.29 -1.51
C GLY A 37 3.76 4.65 -2.12
N PHE A 38 3.58 3.62 -2.95
CA PHE A 38 4.66 3.02 -3.72
C PHE A 38 5.35 4.05 -4.62
N MET A 39 4.58 4.82 -5.40
CA MET A 39 5.12 5.88 -6.26
C MET A 39 5.94 6.90 -5.46
N LEU A 40 5.40 7.40 -4.35
CA LEU A 40 6.08 8.37 -3.49
C LEU A 40 7.34 7.83 -2.83
N VAL A 41 7.44 6.53 -2.57
CA VAL A 41 8.58 5.92 -1.86
C VAL A 41 9.67 5.45 -2.81
N PHE A 42 9.28 5.04 -4.01
CA PHE A 42 10.20 4.54 -5.03
C PHE A 42 10.80 5.68 -5.85
N PHE A 43 9.99 6.68 -6.24
CA PHE A 43 10.46 7.80 -7.07
C PHE A 43 11.01 8.98 -6.27
N LYS A 44 10.62 9.16 -5.00
CA LYS A 44 11.25 10.15 -4.14
C LYS A 44 12.55 9.56 -3.64
N ASP A 45 13.62 9.76 -4.40
CA ASP A 45 14.92 9.23 -4.06
C ASP A 45 15.47 9.91 -2.77
N PRO A 46 15.55 9.18 -1.65
CA PRO A 46 16.15 9.73 -0.44
C PRO A 46 17.68 9.85 -0.56
N SER A 47 18.30 9.27 -1.59
CA SER A 47 19.76 9.26 -1.79
C SER A 47 20.34 10.55 -2.36
N SER A 48 19.49 11.52 -2.74
CA SER A 48 19.97 12.87 -3.14
C SER A 48 20.58 13.68 -1.99
N LYS A 49 20.55 13.16 -0.75
CA LYS A 49 21.29 13.66 0.42
C LYS A 49 22.25 12.58 0.90
N ASP A 50 23.33 12.40 0.14
CA ASP A 50 24.42 11.49 0.46
C ASP A 50 25.27 12.10 1.58
N ASP A 51 24.76 12.04 2.81
CA ASP A 51 25.42 12.60 3.98
C ASP A 51 26.22 11.51 4.73
N GLY A 52 26.85 10.54 4.05
CA GLY A 52 27.84 9.60 4.62
C GLY A 52 27.46 8.78 5.89
N ASN A 53 26.22 8.89 6.37
CA ASN A 53 25.79 8.42 7.68
C ASN A 53 25.04 7.08 7.54
N SER A 54 25.72 5.98 7.88
CA SER A 54 25.23 4.61 7.69
C SER A 54 23.89 4.35 8.41
N GLU A 55 23.61 5.05 9.50
CA GLU A 55 22.38 4.88 10.28
C GLU A 55 21.14 5.43 9.54
N VAL A 56 21.31 6.50 8.77
CA VAL A 56 20.24 7.11 7.96
C VAL A 56 19.89 6.20 6.79
N ALA A 57 20.90 5.63 6.13
CA ALA A 57 20.71 4.67 5.05
C ALA A 57 19.93 3.42 5.52
N ALA A 58 20.27 2.89 6.69
CA ALA A 58 19.59 1.74 7.28
C ALA A 58 18.10 2.03 7.61
N LYS A 59 17.79 3.23 8.14
CA LYS A 59 16.42 3.67 8.42
C LYS A 59 15.59 3.81 7.15
N VAL A 60 16.18 4.36 6.09
CA VAL A 60 15.55 4.48 4.77
C VAL A 60 15.25 3.11 4.17
N ALA A 61 16.21 2.19 4.21
CA ALA A 61 16.03 0.83 3.69
C ALA A 61 14.89 0.10 4.41
N THR A 62 14.83 0.22 5.75
CA THR A 62 13.76 -0.36 6.57
C THR A 62 12.40 0.26 6.24
N TYR A 63 12.34 1.58 6.03
CA TYR A 63 11.12 2.27 5.62
C TYR A 63 10.59 1.78 4.26
N LYS A 64 11.47 1.60 3.27
CA LYS A 64 11.10 1.05 1.95
C LYS A 64 10.54 -0.37 2.06
N LYS A 65 11.16 -1.22 2.89
CA LYS A 65 10.68 -2.60 3.15
C LYS A 65 9.24 -2.62 3.67
N TYR A 66 8.91 -1.78 4.65
CA TYR A 66 7.54 -1.71 5.16
C TYR A 66 6.56 -1.25 4.08
N TRP A 67 6.96 -0.29 3.24
CA TRP A 67 6.12 0.14 2.12
C TRP A 67 5.86 -0.96 1.09
N TYR A 68 6.79 -1.89 0.87
CA TYR A 68 6.52 -3.06 0.03
C TYR A 68 5.42 -3.94 0.62
N VAL A 69 5.38 -4.11 1.95
CA VAL A 69 4.32 -4.87 2.62
C VAL A 69 2.97 -4.15 2.47
N VAL A 70 2.94 -2.83 2.69
CA VAL A 70 1.74 -2.01 2.50
C VAL A 70 1.24 -2.09 1.06
N PHE A 71 2.16 -1.96 0.10
CA PHE A 71 1.86 -2.02 -1.32
C PHE A 71 1.30 -3.38 -1.73
N ALA A 72 1.98 -4.47 -1.37
CA ALA A 72 1.54 -5.83 -1.67
C ALA A 72 0.15 -6.11 -1.09
N THR A 73 -0.12 -5.65 0.14
CA THR A 73 -1.43 -5.83 0.80
C THR A 73 -2.54 -5.06 0.09
N GLY A 74 -2.30 -3.78 -0.25
CA GLY A 74 -3.29 -2.98 -0.98
C GLY A 74 -3.55 -3.50 -2.39
N LEU A 75 -2.50 -3.94 -3.08
CA LEU A 75 -2.60 -4.57 -4.39
C LEU A 75 -3.39 -5.89 -4.32
N PHE A 76 -3.13 -6.72 -3.32
CA PHE A 76 -3.91 -7.94 -3.07
C PHE A 76 -5.39 -7.62 -2.88
N PHE A 77 -5.74 -6.68 -2.00
CA PHE A 77 -7.16 -6.34 -1.80
C PHE A 77 -7.82 -5.81 -3.07
N SER A 78 -7.16 -4.89 -3.77
CA SER A 78 -7.70 -4.31 -4.99
C SER A 78 -7.84 -5.30 -6.13
N LEU A 79 -6.92 -6.25 -6.27
CA LEU A 79 -7.01 -7.26 -7.32
C LEU A 79 -8.04 -8.33 -6.99
N ILE A 80 -8.17 -8.77 -5.74
CA ILE A 80 -9.09 -9.88 -5.42
C ILE A 80 -10.52 -9.38 -5.17
N PHE A 81 -10.67 -8.25 -4.49
CA PHE A 81 -11.97 -7.75 -4.03
C PHE A 81 -12.41 -6.45 -4.70
N GLY A 82 -11.56 -5.85 -5.54
CA GLY A 82 -11.88 -4.66 -6.30
C GLY A 82 -12.77 -4.93 -7.51
N THR A 83 -13.21 -3.85 -8.15
CA THR A 83 -14.17 -3.94 -9.28
C THR A 83 -13.60 -4.65 -10.50
N PHE A 84 -12.29 -4.60 -10.75
CA PHE A 84 -11.72 -5.27 -11.93
C PHE A 84 -11.97 -6.78 -11.88
N TRP A 85 -11.63 -7.42 -10.77
CA TRP A 85 -11.87 -8.85 -10.61
C TRP A 85 -13.35 -9.15 -10.47
N ASN A 86 -14.09 -8.40 -9.65
CA ASN A 86 -15.49 -8.74 -9.43
C ASN A 86 -16.38 -8.53 -10.67
N SER A 87 -16.12 -7.49 -11.48
CA SER A 87 -16.94 -7.17 -12.65
C SER A 87 -16.47 -7.81 -13.97
N GLN A 88 -15.19 -8.19 -14.11
CA GLN A 88 -14.66 -8.75 -15.37
C GLN A 88 -14.14 -10.19 -15.30
N MET A 89 -13.74 -10.70 -14.12
CA MET A 89 -13.14 -12.04 -14.00
C MET A 89 -13.87 -12.99 -13.04
N GLY A 90 -14.57 -12.45 -12.04
CA GLY A 90 -14.98 -13.18 -10.84
C GLY A 90 -16.46 -13.55 -10.76
N GLY A 91 -17.33 -12.94 -11.57
CA GLY A 91 -18.74 -13.32 -11.68
C GLY A 91 -19.50 -13.47 -10.35
N MET A 92 -19.12 -12.69 -9.33
CA MET A 92 -19.74 -12.67 -8.00
C MET A 92 -20.62 -11.45 -7.81
#